data_AF-A0A3B9VFK7-F1
#
_entry.id   AF-A0A3B9VFK7-F1
#
_cell.length_a   1.000
_cell.length_b   1.000
_cell.length_c   1.000
_cell.angle_alpha   90.00
_cell.angle_beta   90.00
_cell.angle_gamma   90.00
#
_symmetry.space_group_name_H-M   'P 1'
#
loop_
_entity.id
_entity.type
_entity.pdbx_description
1 polymer ?
#
loop_
_entity_poly.entity_id
_entity_poly.type
_entity_poly.pdbx_seq_one_letter_code
_entity_poly.pdbx_strand_id
1 'polypeptide(L)'
;LSSCATKHEIRNFNLHVFNDDTNFIERNLKCSSTYLTDEYDYVSNEIFRCSNKPGSVFLEVESDGNNSNDLKTVTLFWKDWHNDLNPEHTEVTARQYAAVFAKMYTRDKQIEFMDAFFNDIPTEFDSVIYKVKLTKSEKKFYDLRKAQVTFKKAKK
;
A
#
# COMPACT_ATOMS: atom_id res chain seq x y z
N LEU A 1 23.42 21.40 11.32
CA LEU A 1 22.32 20.42 11.33
C LEU A 1 21.77 20.32 9.91
N SER A 2 22.45 19.58 9.05
CA SER A 2 21.97 19.35 7.69
C SER A 2 22.60 18.08 7.13
N SER A 3 21.78 17.07 6.89
CA SER A 3 21.63 16.54 5.54
C SER A 3 20.36 15.69 5.52
N CYS A 4 19.31 16.29 4.97
CA CYS A 4 18.15 15.57 4.46
C CYS A 4 18.63 14.43 3.55
N ALA A 5 18.03 13.24 3.70
CA ALA A 5 18.13 12.17 2.72
C ALA A 5 17.98 12.78 1.32
N THR A 6 19.02 12.59 0.50
CA THR A 6 19.10 13.25 -0.80
C THR A 6 18.01 12.69 -1.70
N LYS A 7 17.36 13.57 -2.47
CA LYS A 7 16.31 13.27 -3.46
C LYS A 7 16.61 12.11 -4.44
N HIS A 8 17.83 11.59 -4.47
CA HIS A 8 18.26 10.51 -5.36
C HIS A 8 17.95 9.10 -4.85
N GLU A 9 17.77 8.88 -3.55
CA GLU A 9 17.43 7.54 -3.02
C GLU A 9 15.95 7.17 -3.26
N ILE A 10 15.08 8.18 -3.38
CA ILE A 10 13.63 8.06 -3.62
C ILE A 10 13.31 7.33 -4.93
N ARG A 11 14.18 7.43 -5.95
CA ARG A 11 13.97 6.72 -7.22
C ARG A 11 14.33 5.24 -7.13
N ASN A 12 15.31 4.86 -6.32
CA ASN A 12 15.80 3.48 -6.33
C ASN A 12 14.84 2.54 -5.60
N PHE A 13 14.34 2.91 -4.41
CA PHE A 13 13.38 2.07 -3.68
C PHE A 13 12.05 1.89 -4.43
N ASN A 14 11.56 2.95 -5.07
CA ASN A 14 10.27 2.96 -5.77
C ASN A 14 10.29 2.51 -7.24
N LEU A 15 11.46 2.30 -7.85
CA LEU A 15 11.48 1.77 -9.22
C LEU A 15 11.63 0.26 -9.20
N HIS A 16 12.51 -0.31 -8.38
CA HIS A 16 12.78 -1.75 -8.44
C HIS A 16 11.61 -2.64 -7.96
N VAL A 17 10.90 -2.27 -6.89
CA VAL A 17 9.68 -2.97 -6.42
C VAL A 17 8.53 -2.87 -7.43
N PHE A 18 8.59 -1.88 -8.31
CA PHE A 18 7.50 -1.42 -9.17
C PHE A 18 7.87 -1.47 -10.67
N ASN A 19 8.97 -2.16 -11.02
CA ASN A 19 9.78 -1.83 -12.20
C ASN A 19 9.10 -2.08 -13.56
N ASP A 20 8.19 -3.04 -13.64
CA ASP A 20 7.45 -3.33 -14.88
C ASP A 20 6.19 -2.45 -15.03
N ASP A 21 5.62 -1.99 -13.91
CA ASP A 21 4.35 -1.26 -13.87
C ASP A 21 4.53 0.23 -13.48
N THR A 22 5.77 0.74 -13.49
CA THR A 22 6.13 2.11 -13.05
C THR A 22 5.27 3.16 -13.74
N ASN A 23 5.09 3.08 -15.06
CA ASN A 23 4.27 4.02 -15.81
C ASN A 23 2.79 3.99 -15.38
N PHE A 24 2.26 2.82 -15.03
CA PHE A 24 0.88 2.69 -14.54
C PHE A 24 0.76 3.28 -13.14
N ILE A 25 1.75 3.05 -12.28
CA ILE A 25 1.81 3.57 -10.92
C ILE A 25 1.93 5.08 -10.89
N GLU A 26 2.87 5.67 -11.65
CA GLU A 26 3.07 7.11 -11.72
C GLU A 26 1.83 7.84 -12.22
N ARG A 27 1.11 7.24 -13.19
CA ARG A 27 -0.16 7.78 -13.70
C ARG A 27 -1.29 7.78 -12.66
N ASN A 28 -1.32 6.78 -11.78
CA ASN A 28 -2.47 6.53 -10.89
C ASN A 28 -2.26 6.93 -9.41
N LEU A 29 -1.06 6.76 -8.84
CA LEU A 29 -0.85 6.99 -7.40
C LEU A 29 -0.55 8.45 -7.02
N LYS A 30 0.00 9.28 -7.92
CA LYS A 30 0.31 10.73 -7.74
C LYS A 30 0.41 11.17 -6.27
N CYS A 31 1.37 10.63 -5.52
CA CYS A 31 1.38 10.74 -4.05
C CYS A 31 2.55 11.56 -3.51
N SER A 32 2.36 12.03 -2.27
CA SER A 32 3.46 12.47 -1.40
C SER A 32 3.99 11.25 -0.65
N SER A 33 5.28 10.94 -0.81
CA SER A 33 5.89 9.76 -0.17
C SER A 33 6.72 10.14 1.06
N THR A 34 6.65 9.31 2.10
CA THR A 34 7.51 9.40 3.29
C THR A 34 8.16 8.03 3.56
N TYR A 35 9.46 8.04 3.81
CA TYR A 35 10.26 6.87 4.18
C TYR A 35 10.51 6.87 5.69
N LEU A 36 10.40 5.71 6.33
CA LEU A 36 10.71 5.53 7.74
C LEU A 36 11.56 4.28 7.93
N THR A 37 12.73 4.45 8.53
CA THR A 37 13.56 3.39 9.13
C THR A 37 13.75 3.71 10.60
N ASP A 38 13.66 2.71 11.48
CA ASP A 38 13.99 2.88 12.89
C ASP A 38 15.51 3.01 13.03
N GLU A 39 15.98 4.12 13.63
CA GLU A 39 17.40 4.44 13.75
C GLU A 39 18.14 3.57 14.80
N TYR A 40 17.42 2.75 15.58
CA TYR A 40 17.99 2.02 16.73
C TYR A 40 17.97 0.49 16.63
N ASP A 41 17.53 -0.09 15.51
CA ASP A 41 17.38 -1.54 15.35
C ASP A 41 18.25 -2.10 14.21
N TYR A 42 19.09 -3.09 14.51
CA TYR A 42 20.10 -3.66 13.60
C TYR A 42 19.50 -4.60 12.54
N VAL A 43 18.20 -4.92 12.65
CA VAL A 43 17.43 -5.72 11.68
C VAL A 43 16.04 -5.09 11.51
N SER A 44 15.95 -3.84 11.04
CA SER A 44 14.65 -3.17 10.86
C SER A 44 14.12 -3.30 9.44
N ASN A 45 12.82 -3.56 9.32
CA ASN A 45 12.10 -3.57 8.03
C ASN A 45 12.10 -2.15 7.45
N GLU A 46 12.21 -2.03 6.13
CA GLU A 46 12.11 -0.74 5.45
C GLU A 46 10.64 -0.48 5.13
N ILE A 47 10.10 0.65 5.59
CA ILE A 47 8.68 1.01 5.38
C ILE A 47 8.58 2.23 4.47
N PHE A 48 7.92 2.02 3.34
CA PHE A 48 7.54 3.06 2.41
C PHE A 48 6.05 3.38 2.51
N ARG A 49 5.71 4.67 2.59
CA ARG A 49 4.33 5.14 2.61
C ARG A 49 4.07 6.15 1.50
N CYS A 50 2.96 5.95 0.80
CA CYS A 50 2.48 6.80 -0.28
C CYS A 50 1.02 7.16 0.01
N SER A 51 0.69 8.45 0.12
CA SER A 51 -0.66 8.90 0.49
C SER A 51 -1.19 10.02 -0.41
N ASN A 52 -2.52 10.17 -0.42
CA ASN A 52 -3.16 11.32 -1.02
C ASN A 52 -3.00 12.58 -0.14
N LYS A 53 -3.14 13.78 -0.73
CA LYS A 53 -2.98 15.07 -0.02
C LYS A 53 -3.86 15.27 1.24
N PRO A 54 -5.01 14.60 1.43
CA PRO A 54 -5.71 14.61 2.73
C PRO A 54 -5.37 13.42 3.67
N GLY A 55 -4.52 12.47 3.28
CA GLY A 55 -4.13 11.32 4.11
C GLY A 55 -5.25 10.31 4.40
N SER A 56 -6.30 10.32 3.57
CA SER A 56 -7.48 9.45 3.69
C SER A 56 -7.29 8.12 2.96
N VAL A 57 -6.40 8.07 1.98
CA VAL A 57 -5.99 6.84 1.30
C VAL A 57 -4.48 6.77 1.31
N PHE A 58 -3.92 5.63 1.73
CA PHE A 58 -2.48 5.41 1.68
C PHE A 58 -2.10 3.96 1.44
N LEU A 59 -0.98 3.78 0.73
CA LEU A 59 -0.30 2.53 0.47
C LEU A 59 0.93 2.46 1.37
N GLU A 60 1.09 1.35 2.08
CA GLU A 60 2.26 1.02 2.88
C GLU A 60 2.92 -0.24 2.32
N VAL A 61 4.24 -0.19 2.10
CA VAL A 61 5.05 -1.31 1.63
C VAL A 61 6.14 -1.55 2.68
N GLU A 62 6.21 -2.77 3.18
CA GLU A 62 7.19 -3.23 4.17
C GLU A 62 8.04 -4.34 3.53
N SER A 63 9.36 -4.16 3.50
CA SER A 63 10.35 -5.19 3.09
C SER A 63 11.18 -5.66 4.28
N ASP A 64 11.74 -6.87 4.19
CA ASP A 64 12.81 -7.29 5.10
C ASP A 64 14.00 -6.33 4.82
N GLY A 65 14.44 -5.50 5.78
CA GLY A 65 15.43 -4.43 5.49
C GLY A 65 16.80 -4.91 5.01
N ASN A 66 17.77 -3.99 4.91
CA ASN A 66 19.11 -4.19 4.32
C ASN A 66 19.10 -4.31 2.78
N ASN A 67 18.34 -3.46 2.08
CA ASN A 67 18.20 -3.54 0.61
C ASN A 67 17.71 -4.93 0.11
N SER A 68 16.94 -5.67 0.91
CA SER A 68 16.34 -6.90 0.42
C SER A 68 15.25 -6.58 -0.60
N ASN A 69 15.19 -7.40 -1.65
CA ASN A 69 14.05 -7.37 -2.59
C ASN A 69 12.83 -8.12 -2.03
N ASP A 70 12.95 -8.73 -0.85
CA ASP A 70 11.89 -9.54 -0.25
C ASP A 70 10.86 -8.65 0.45
N LEU A 71 9.70 -8.51 -0.19
CA LEU A 71 8.53 -7.87 0.42
C LEU A 71 7.97 -8.76 1.52
N LYS A 72 7.58 -8.14 2.64
CA LYS A 72 6.95 -8.80 3.78
C LYS A 72 5.45 -8.55 3.77
N THR A 73 5.06 -7.28 3.73
CA THR A 73 3.66 -6.88 3.63
C THR A 73 3.47 -5.69 2.70
N VAL A 74 2.33 -5.67 2.00
CA VAL A 74 1.84 -4.48 1.31
C VAL A 74 0.42 -4.24 1.75
N THR A 75 0.12 -3.02 2.22
CA THR A 75 -1.17 -2.67 2.79
C THR A 75 -1.75 -1.42 2.13
N LEU A 76 -2.99 -1.52 1.67
CA LEU A 76 -3.81 -0.39 1.26
C LEU A 76 -4.80 -0.05 2.38
N PHE A 77 -4.84 1.23 2.75
CA PHE A 77 -5.79 1.78 3.70
C PHE A 77 -6.69 2.81 3.03
N TRP A 78 -7.97 2.78 3.39
CA TRP A 78 -8.94 3.81 3.07
C TRP A 78 -9.73 4.17 4.31
N LYS A 79 -9.66 5.45 4.69
CA LYS A 79 -10.46 6.08 5.72
C LYS A 79 -11.67 6.74 5.07
N ASP A 80 -12.83 6.27 5.46
CA ASP A 80 -14.12 6.79 5.01
C ASP A 80 -14.69 7.66 6.14
N TRP A 81 -14.43 8.97 6.09
CA TRP A 81 -14.79 9.89 7.17
C TRP A 81 -16.29 10.13 7.20
N HIS A 82 -16.91 9.95 8.36
CA HIS A 82 -18.37 10.05 8.51
C HIS A 82 -18.93 11.45 8.17
N ASN A 83 -18.08 12.48 8.20
CA ASN A 83 -18.43 13.88 7.89
C ASN A 83 -17.56 14.46 6.75
N ASP A 84 -17.10 13.65 5.81
CA ASP A 84 -16.34 14.17 4.66
C ASP A 84 -17.23 15.12 3.84
N LEU A 85 -16.69 16.30 3.51
CA LEU A 85 -17.37 17.27 2.66
C LEU A 85 -17.31 16.87 1.17
N ASN A 86 -16.36 15.99 0.79
CA ASN A 86 -16.17 15.52 -0.59
C ASN A 86 -15.92 14.00 -0.66
N PRO A 87 -16.90 13.17 -0.25
CA PRO A 87 -16.75 11.71 -0.20
C PRO A 87 -16.40 11.10 -1.58
N GLU A 88 -16.95 11.64 -2.66
CA GLU A 88 -16.69 11.17 -4.03
C GLU A 88 -15.21 11.27 -4.43
N HIS A 89 -14.51 12.34 -4.02
CA HIS A 89 -13.11 12.52 -4.37
C HIS A 89 -12.22 11.51 -3.62
N THR A 90 -12.53 11.26 -2.36
CA THR A 90 -11.84 10.25 -1.54
C THR A 90 -12.08 8.84 -2.11
N GLU A 91 -13.31 8.52 -2.52
CA GLU A 91 -13.65 7.24 -3.13
C GLU A 91 -12.95 7.03 -4.48
N VAL A 92 -12.97 8.03 -5.38
CA VAL A 92 -12.26 7.95 -6.66
C VAL A 92 -10.76 7.70 -6.45
N THR A 93 -10.16 8.37 -5.47
CA THR A 93 -8.75 8.16 -5.12
C THR A 93 -8.53 6.75 -4.56
N ALA A 94 -9.42 6.26 -3.70
CA ALA A 94 -9.37 4.90 -3.18
C ALA A 94 -9.42 3.87 -4.31
N ARG A 95 -10.30 4.06 -5.30
CA ARG A 95 -10.42 3.20 -6.49
C ARG A 95 -9.15 3.18 -7.33
N GLN A 96 -8.49 4.32 -7.50
CA GLN A 96 -7.19 4.40 -8.20
C GLN A 96 -6.10 3.63 -7.46
N TYR A 97 -6.01 3.80 -6.14
CA TYR A 97 -5.02 3.09 -5.32
C TYR A 97 -5.29 1.58 -5.28
N ALA A 98 -6.56 1.19 -5.15
CA ALA A 98 -6.98 -0.20 -5.18
C ALA A 98 -6.67 -0.85 -6.53
N ALA A 99 -6.88 -0.16 -7.65
CA ALA A 99 -6.52 -0.67 -8.98
C ALA A 99 -5.01 -0.93 -9.10
N VAL A 100 -4.17 -0.04 -8.55
CA VAL A 100 -2.72 -0.22 -8.51
C VAL A 100 -2.31 -1.38 -7.61
N PHE A 101 -2.86 -1.44 -6.39
CA PHE A 101 -2.64 -2.55 -5.47
C PHE A 101 -3.01 -3.90 -6.10
N ALA A 102 -4.17 -3.95 -6.75
CA ALA A 102 -4.67 -5.17 -7.37
C ALA A 102 -3.82 -5.61 -8.56
N LYS A 103 -3.43 -4.65 -9.40
CA LYS A 103 -2.57 -4.89 -10.56
C LYS A 103 -1.22 -5.50 -10.16
N MET A 104 -0.62 -4.98 -9.08
CA MET A 104 0.74 -5.35 -8.67
C MET A 104 0.79 -6.62 -7.82
N TYR A 105 -0.15 -6.79 -6.88
CA TYR A 105 -0.02 -7.80 -5.83
C TYR A 105 -1.12 -8.86 -5.82
N THR A 106 -2.22 -8.65 -6.55
CA THR A 106 -3.33 -9.61 -6.64
C THR A 106 -3.68 -9.93 -8.09
N ARG A 107 -2.72 -9.82 -9.02
CA ARG A 107 -2.89 -9.83 -10.49
C ARG A 107 -3.89 -10.87 -11.03
N ASP A 108 -3.93 -12.08 -10.47
CA ASP A 108 -4.83 -13.18 -10.83
C ASP A 108 -6.25 -13.06 -10.25
N LYS A 109 -6.41 -12.24 -9.21
CA LYS A 109 -7.61 -11.97 -8.42
C LYS A 109 -8.02 -10.49 -8.42
N GLN A 110 -7.58 -9.73 -9.42
CA GLN A 110 -7.80 -8.27 -9.46
C GLN A 110 -9.29 -7.88 -9.41
N ILE A 111 -10.15 -8.54 -10.19
CA ILE A 111 -11.59 -8.21 -10.23
C ILE A 111 -12.25 -8.57 -8.89
N GLU A 112 -12.04 -9.80 -8.40
CA GLU A 112 -12.58 -10.27 -7.11
C GLU A 112 -12.13 -9.36 -5.95
N PHE A 113 -10.87 -8.91 -5.97
CA PHE A 113 -10.34 -7.96 -4.99
C PHE A 113 -11.06 -6.61 -5.03
N MET A 114 -11.21 -6.02 -6.22
CA MET A 114 -11.85 -4.71 -6.37
C MET A 114 -13.30 -4.77 -5.88
N ASP A 115 -14.04 -5.80 -6.30
CA ASP A 115 -15.43 -5.96 -5.89
C ASP A 115 -15.54 -6.19 -4.38
N ALA A 116 -14.71 -7.06 -3.80
CA ALA A 116 -14.79 -7.33 -2.36
C ALA A 116 -14.39 -6.13 -1.50
N PHE A 117 -13.37 -5.36 -1.91
CA PHE A 117 -12.87 -4.22 -1.14
C PHE A 117 -13.86 -3.03 -1.11
N PHE A 118 -14.52 -2.73 -2.24
CA PHE A 118 -15.48 -1.62 -2.30
C PHE A 118 -16.88 -1.97 -1.78
N ASN A 119 -17.28 -3.25 -1.86
CA ASN A 119 -18.57 -3.73 -1.37
C ASN A 119 -18.50 -4.24 0.08
N ASP A 120 -17.39 -4.00 0.80
CA ASP A 120 -17.19 -4.42 2.20
C ASP A 120 -17.42 -5.93 2.44
N ILE A 121 -17.10 -6.76 1.45
CA ILE A 121 -17.24 -8.21 1.54
C ILE A 121 -15.99 -8.76 2.23
N PRO A 122 -16.08 -9.37 3.43
CA PRO A 122 -14.94 -10.00 4.06
C PRO A 122 -14.43 -11.13 3.16
N THR A 123 -13.18 -11.06 2.72
CA THR A 123 -12.60 -12.06 1.83
C THR A 123 -11.13 -12.29 2.18
N GLU A 124 -10.70 -13.54 2.00
CA GLU A 124 -9.32 -13.95 2.10
C GLU A 124 -8.93 -14.68 0.81
N PHE A 125 -7.84 -14.24 0.19
CA PHE A 125 -7.30 -14.85 -1.02
C PHE A 125 -5.96 -15.50 -0.67
N ASP A 126 -5.77 -16.78 -0.97
CA ASP A 126 -4.50 -17.47 -0.72
C ASP A 126 -3.89 -17.96 -2.05
N SER A 127 -2.59 -17.73 -2.21
CA SER A 127 -1.77 -18.20 -3.33
C SER A 127 -0.50 -18.86 -2.80
N VAL A 128 0.30 -19.46 -3.70
CA VAL A 128 1.59 -20.08 -3.31
C VAL A 128 2.56 -19.04 -2.74
N ILE A 129 2.45 -17.78 -3.16
CA ILE A 129 3.43 -16.72 -2.87
C ILE A 129 2.89 -15.65 -1.90
N TYR A 130 1.58 -15.50 -1.77
CA TYR A 130 0.97 -14.49 -0.89
C TYR A 130 -0.37 -14.91 -0.33
N LYS A 131 -0.76 -14.23 0.75
CA LYS A 131 -2.10 -14.24 1.31
C LYS A 131 -2.62 -12.81 1.40
N VAL A 132 -3.85 -12.60 0.96
CA VAL A 132 -4.53 -11.30 1.02
C VAL A 132 -5.66 -11.37 2.02
N LYS A 133 -5.76 -10.36 2.89
CA LYS A 133 -6.83 -10.23 3.87
C LYS A 133 -7.50 -8.87 3.76
N LEU A 134 -8.83 -8.88 3.64
CA LEU A 134 -9.66 -7.68 3.68
C LEU A 134 -10.32 -7.53 5.06
N THR A 135 -10.25 -6.34 5.64
CA THR A 135 -10.87 -6.03 6.94
C THR A 135 -11.50 -4.66 6.94
N LYS A 136 -12.64 -4.53 7.66
CA LYS A 136 -13.29 -3.27 7.99
C LYS A 136 -13.37 -3.12 9.50
N SER A 137 -13.06 -1.93 10.01
CA SER A 137 -13.26 -1.59 11.42
C SER A 137 -13.79 -0.17 11.57
N GLU A 138 -14.86 0.01 12.32
CA GLU A 138 -15.40 1.32 12.68
C GLU A 138 -14.49 2.02 13.69
N LYS A 139 -14.27 3.32 13.49
CA LYS A 139 -13.60 4.24 14.43
C LYS A 139 -14.52 5.42 14.68
N LYS A 140 -14.23 6.18 15.75
CA LYS A 140 -15.07 7.30 16.23
C LYS A 140 -15.46 8.33 15.16
N PHE A 141 -14.64 8.52 14.12
CA PHE A 141 -14.85 9.56 13.10
C PHE A 141 -14.80 9.03 11.66
N TYR A 142 -14.51 7.74 11.47
CA TYR A 142 -14.34 7.15 10.15
C TYR A 142 -14.44 5.63 10.21
N ASP A 143 -14.80 5.01 9.10
CA ASP A 143 -14.60 3.59 8.88
C ASP A 143 -13.21 3.35 8.28
N LEU A 144 -12.46 2.40 8.84
CA LEU A 144 -11.17 1.98 8.29
C LEU A 144 -11.35 0.71 7.47
N ARG A 145 -11.14 0.82 6.17
CA ARG A 145 -11.01 -0.32 5.26
C ARG A 145 -9.52 -0.60 5.05
N LYS A 146 -9.14 -1.86 5.20
CA LYS A 146 -7.76 -2.32 5.06
C LYS A 146 -7.72 -3.56 4.18
N ALA A 147 -6.90 -3.50 3.14
CA ALA A 147 -6.47 -4.62 2.33
C ALA A 147 -4.98 -4.88 2.58
N GLN A 148 -4.62 -6.09 2.99
CA GLN A 148 -3.23 -6.44 3.26
C GLN A 148 -2.84 -7.69 2.50
N VAL A 149 -1.76 -7.60 1.72
CA VAL A 149 -1.03 -8.73 1.14
C VAL A 149 0.14 -9.05 2.07
N THR A 150 0.26 -10.31 2.48
CA THR A 150 1.41 -10.84 3.21
C THR A 150 2.09 -11.86 2.32
N PHE A 151 3.40 -11.69 2.09
CA PHE A 151 4.17 -12.59 1.23
C PHE A 151 4.72 -13.76 2.06
N LYS A 152 4.72 -14.96 1.44
CA LYS A 152 5.30 -16.16 2.05
C LYS A 152 6.81 -16.14 1.79
N LYS A 153 7.63 -16.36 2.83
CA LYS A 153 9.07 -16.49 2.66
C LYS A 153 9.37 -17.65 1.71
N ALA A 154 10.17 -17.40 0.68
CA ALA A 154 10.66 -18.47 -0.19
C ALA A 154 11.41 -19.49 0.69
N LYS A 155 11.01 -20.76 0.62
CA LYS A 155 11.81 -21.84 1.23
C LYS A 155 13.13 -21.89 0.45
N LYS A 156 14.22 -21.51 1.10
CA LYS A 156 15.58 -21.75 0.61
C LYS A 156 15.90 -23.25 0.65
#